data_AF-D1QW13-F1
#
_entry.id   AF-D1QW13-F1
#
_cell.length_a   1.000
_cell.length_b   1.000
_cell.length_c   1.000
_cell.angle_alpha   90.00
_cell.angle_beta   90.00
_cell.angle_gamma   90.00
#
_symmetry.space_group_name_H-M   'P 1'
#
loop_
_entity.id
_entity.type
_entity.pdbx_description
1 polymer ?
#
loop_
_entity_poly.entity_id
_entity_poly.type
_entity_poly.pdbx_seq_one_letter_code
_entity_poly.pdbx_strand_id
1 'polypeptide(L)'
;MSKSTHFIGQPLYVQLLNYFNRDEIFSLSQAQGGEHYIKKFDAWHHLVVMLYAVMMRLDSLREIKASLFANVNRFNHLGLKHFPCRSTLSDANKRRDSDIFRFDLYELI
;
A
#
# COMPACT_ATOMS: atom_id res chain seq x y z
N MET A 1 10.30 -26.40 18.68
CA MET A 1 9.54 -25.30 19.30
C MET A 1 8.82 -24.55 18.18
N SER A 2 7.49 -24.63 18.14
CA SER A 2 6.66 -23.84 17.24
C SER A 2 6.92 -22.36 17.51
N LYS A 3 7.38 -21.60 16.51
CA LYS A 3 7.47 -20.14 16.61
C LYS A 3 6.04 -19.62 16.55
N SER A 4 5.55 -19.10 17.66
CA SER A 4 4.30 -18.33 17.67
C SER A 4 4.40 -17.20 16.64
N THR A 5 3.56 -17.25 15.61
CA THR A 5 3.40 -16.19 14.59
C THR A 5 2.71 -14.94 15.14
N HIS A 6 2.19 -15.00 16.37
CA HIS A 6 1.67 -13.84 17.09
C HIS A 6 2.81 -13.02 17.71
N PHE A 7 3.34 -12.08 16.93
CA PHE A 7 4.33 -11.12 17.39
C PHE A 7 3.67 -9.98 18.18
N ILE A 8 3.79 -10.05 19.51
CA ILE A 8 3.58 -8.91 20.41
C ILE A 8 4.76 -7.95 20.19
N GLY A 9 4.66 -7.07 19.18
CA GLY A 9 5.73 -6.13 18.81
C GLY A 9 5.77 -5.76 17.34
N GLN A 10 5.07 -6.51 16.47
CA GLN A 10 4.92 -6.11 15.07
C GLN A 10 3.90 -4.95 14.99
N PRO A 11 4.20 -3.84 14.30
CA PRO A 11 3.25 -2.74 14.18
C PRO A 11 1.94 -3.23 13.54
N LEU A 12 0.79 -2.79 14.08
CA LEU A 12 -0.55 -3.14 13.58
C LEU A 12 -0.66 -3.01 12.06
N TYR A 13 -0.02 -1.98 11.51
CA TYR A 13 0.04 -1.74 10.07
C TYR A 13 0.66 -2.89 9.26
N VAL A 14 1.76 -3.48 9.75
CA VAL A 14 2.40 -4.62 9.06
C VAL A 14 1.57 -5.89 9.24
N GLN A 15 0.89 -6.04 10.38
CA GLN A 15 -0.06 -7.14 10.58
C GLN A 15 -1.22 -7.04 9.58
N LEU A 16 -1.77 -5.84 9.37
CA LEU A 16 -2.80 -5.60 8.36
C LEU A 16 -2.30 -5.91 6.94
N LEU A 17 -1.10 -5.44 6.58
CA LEU A 17 -0.50 -5.75 5.28
C LEU A 17 -0.32 -7.24 5.03
N ASN A 18 -0.08 -8.05 6.07
CA ASN A 18 0.08 -9.50 5.94
C ASN A 18 -1.23 -10.24 5.57
N TYR A 19 -2.38 -9.60 5.65
CA TYR A 19 -3.65 -10.18 5.17
C TYR A 19 -3.82 -10.07 3.65
N PHE A 20 -3.05 -9.18 3.01
CA PHE A 20 -3.16 -8.94 1.58
C PHE A 20 -2.17 -9.82 0.81
N ASN A 21 -2.65 -10.49 -0.24
CA ASN A 21 -1.78 -11.28 -1.11
C ASN A 21 -1.16 -10.39 -2.18
N ARG A 22 0.15 -10.11 -2.03
CA ARG A 22 0.89 -9.23 -2.94
C ARG A 22 0.81 -9.67 -4.41
N ASP A 23 0.96 -10.97 -4.68
CA ASP A 23 1.00 -11.49 -6.04
C ASP A 23 -0.37 -11.37 -6.69
N GLU A 24 -1.44 -11.65 -5.93
CA GLU A 24 -2.82 -11.51 -6.38
C GLU A 24 -3.17 -10.07 -6.75
N ILE A 25 -2.88 -9.11 -5.85
CA ILE A 25 -3.10 -7.68 -6.12
C ILE A 25 -2.33 -7.22 -7.36
N PHE A 26 -1.09 -7.66 -7.50
CA PHE A 26 -0.27 -7.31 -8.65
C PHE A 26 -0.86 -7.89 -9.95
N SER A 27 -1.27 -9.16 -9.94
CA SER A 27 -1.92 -9.82 -11.09
C SER A 27 -3.24 -9.16 -11.48
N LEU A 28 -4.09 -8.82 -10.51
CA LEU A 28 -5.35 -8.10 -10.74
C LEU A 28 -5.11 -6.72 -11.36
N SER A 29 -4.18 -5.95 -10.79
CA SER A 29 -3.82 -4.64 -11.34
C SER A 29 -3.25 -4.75 -12.76
N GLN A 30 -2.42 -5.76 -13.03
CA GLN A 30 -1.89 -6.00 -14.36
C GLN A 30 -3.00 -6.35 -15.36
N ALA A 31 -3.95 -7.22 -14.98
CA ALA A 31 -5.07 -7.61 -15.82
C ALA A 31 -5.98 -6.42 -16.18
N GLN A 32 -6.10 -5.43 -15.28
CA GLN A 32 -6.87 -4.19 -15.51
C GLN A 32 -6.04 -3.07 -16.16
N GLY A 33 -4.77 -3.32 -16.52
CA GLY A 33 -3.89 -2.33 -17.14
C GLY A 33 -3.29 -1.29 -16.19
N GLY A 34 -3.50 -1.44 -14.88
CA GLY A 34 -3.00 -0.56 -13.82
C GLY A 34 -1.47 -0.52 -13.71
N GLU A 35 -0.79 -1.56 -14.21
CA GLU A 35 0.68 -1.65 -14.23
C GLU A 35 1.34 -1.17 -15.53
N HIS A 36 0.57 -0.68 -16.50
CA HIS A 36 1.12 -0.23 -17.78
C HIS A 36 2.02 1.01 -17.62
N TYR A 37 3.27 0.91 -18.11
CA TYR A 37 4.35 1.90 -17.96
C TYR A 37 4.79 2.19 -16.51
N ILE A 38 4.35 1.39 -15.53
CA ILE A 38 4.78 1.56 -14.14
C ILE A 38 6.18 0.98 -13.94
N LYS A 39 7.06 1.75 -13.29
CA LYS A 39 8.46 1.34 -13.03
C LYS A 39 8.80 1.11 -11.55
N LYS A 40 8.16 1.85 -10.65
CA LYS A 40 8.59 1.97 -9.24
C LYS A 40 7.46 1.99 -8.22
N PHE A 41 6.23 2.29 -8.65
CA PHE A 41 5.07 2.47 -7.77
C PHE A 41 3.93 1.57 -8.26
N ASP A 42 4.16 0.26 -8.12
CA ASP A 42 3.20 -0.80 -8.48
C ASP A 42 1.96 -0.78 -7.56
N ALA A 43 0.97 -1.63 -7.85
CA ALA A 43 -0.24 -1.76 -7.04
C ALA A 43 0.04 -2.08 -5.56
N TRP A 44 1.06 -2.87 -5.26
CA TRP A 44 1.42 -3.18 -3.87
C TRP A 44 1.89 -1.92 -3.13
N HIS A 45 2.79 -1.15 -3.72
CA HIS A 45 3.25 0.12 -3.13
C HIS A 45 2.10 1.12 -2.99
N HIS A 46 1.16 1.11 -3.94
CA HIS A 46 -0.03 1.94 -3.89
C HIS A 46 -0.95 1.54 -2.73
N LEU A 47 -1.23 0.25 -2.54
CA LEU A 47 -1.99 -0.28 -1.41
C LEU A 47 -1.37 0.12 -0.07
N VAL A 48 -0.06 -0.11 0.07
CA VAL A 48 0.71 0.25 1.28
C VAL A 48 0.46 1.73 1.63
N VAL A 49 0.61 2.64 0.66
CA VAL A 49 0.38 4.07 0.89
C VAL A 49 -1.08 4.40 1.22
N MET A 50 -2.05 3.80 0.52
CA MET A 50 -3.48 4.10 0.73
C MET A 50 -3.96 3.58 2.09
N LEU A 51 -3.54 2.38 2.49
CA LEU A 51 -3.85 1.83 3.81
C LEU A 51 -3.26 2.70 4.92
N TYR A 52 -2.04 3.20 4.74
CA TYR A 52 -1.43 4.14 5.67
C TYR A 52 -2.22 5.45 5.77
N ALA A 53 -2.66 6.00 4.63
CA ALA A 53 -3.46 7.21 4.60
C ALA A 53 -4.78 7.04 5.37
N VAL A 54 -5.46 5.91 5.22
CA VAL A 54 -6.68 5.58 5.97
C VAL A 54 -6.41 5.47 7.47
N MET A 55 -5.37 4.73 7.87
CA MET A 55 -5.01 4.57 9.30
C MET A 55 -4.66 5.90 9.98
N MET A 56 -3.99 6.80 9.24
CA MET A 56 -3.58 8.12 9.74
C MET A 56 -4.61 9.22 9.51
N ARG A 57 -5.78 8.90 8.91
CA ARG A 57 -6.84 9.84 8.54
C ARG A 57 -6.32 11.03 7.72
N LEU A 58 -5.55 10.74 6.67
CA LEU A 58 -5.02 11.74 5.75
C LEU A 58 -5.95 11.89 4.56
N ASP A 59 -6.51 13.09 4.38
CA ASP A 59 -7.59 13.32 3.41
C ASP A 59 -7.08 13.90 2.08
N SER A 60 -5.83 14.37 2.02
CA SER A 60 -5.26 14.96 0.81
C SER A 60 -3.94 14.31 0.37
N LEU A 61 -3.71 14.29 -0.95
CA LEU A 61 -2.44 13.83 -1.52
C LEU A 61 -1.23 14.64 -1.01
N ARG A 62 -1.45 15.90 -0.59
CA ARG A 62 -0.41 16.75 -0.01
C ARG A 62 -0.03 16.27 1.38
N GLU A 63 -1.02 15.96 2.22
CA GLU A 63 -0.82 15.40 3.56
C GLU A 63 -0.19 14.02 3.50
N ILE A 64 -0.66 13.15 2.60
CA ILE A 64 -0.07 11.82 2.37
C ILE A 64 1.42 11.94 2.04
N LYS A 65 1.77 12.79 1.06
CA LYS A 65 3.17 13.02 0.70
C LYS A 65 3.99 13.56 1.87
N ALA A 66 3.49 14.56 2.58
CA ALA A 66 4.19 15.18 3.71
C ALA A 66 4.44 14.18 4.84
N SER A 67 3.42 13.40 5.19
CA SER A 67 3.48 12.40 6.26
C SER A 67 4.38 11.22 5.90
N LEU A 68 4.31 10.74 4.65
CA LEU A 68 5.23 9.71 4.13
C LEU A 68 6.69 10.17 4.19
N PHE A 69 6.97 11.41 3.80
CA PHE A 69 8.31 11.99 3.86
C PHE A 69 8.82 12.11 5.31
N ALA A 70 7.96 12.57 6.23
CA ALA A 70 8.30 12.64 7.66
C ALA A 70 8.57 11.25 8.28
N ASN A 71 7.97 10.19 7.73
CA ASN A 71 8.07 8.81 8.24
C ASN A 71 8.90 7.90 7.33
N VAL A 72 9.81 8.45 6.51
CA VAL A 72 10.58 7.73 5.48
C VAL A 72 11.16 6.39 5.96
N ASN A 73 11.76 6.38 7.14
CA ASN A 73 12.44 5.21 7.71
C ASN A 73 11.47 4.06 8.03
N ARG A 74 10.19 4.36 8.28
CA ARG A 74 9.17 3.36 8.60
C ARG A 74 8.68 2.58 7.38
N PHE A 75 8.95 3.06 6.16
CA PHE A 75 8.46 2.41 4.94
C PHE A 75 9.55 1.70 4.14
N ASN A 76 10.82 2.01 4.40
CA ASN A 76 11.96 1.41 3.68
C ASN A 76 11.94 -0.13 3.76
N HIS A 77 11.60 -0.69 4.92
CA HIS A 77 11.52 -2.14 5.13
C HIS A 77 10.24 -2.79 4.56
N LEU A 78 9.27 -1.98 4.10
CA LEU A 78 8.01 -2.41 3.50
C LEU A 78 8.03 -2.34 1.96
N GLY A 79 9.22 -2.15 1.38
CA GLY A 79 9.42 -2.16 -0.08
C GLY A 79 9.36 -0.79 -0.73
N LEU A 80 8.87 0.25 -0.04
CA LEU A 80 8.86 1.64 -0.53
C LEU A 80 10.26 2.27 -0.48
N LYS A 81 11.12 1.86 -1.42
CA LYS A 81 12.48 2.42 -1.59
C LYS A 81 12.47 3.83 -2.21
N HIS A 82 11.35 4.20 -2.84
CA HIS A 82 11.17 5.49 -3.48
C HIS A 82 9.84 6.10 -3.05
N PHE A 83 9.89 7.34 -2.57
CA PHE A 83 8.72 8.04 -2.09
C PHE A 83 7.98 8.66 -3.28
N PRO A 84 6.69 8.33 -3.47
CA PRO A 84 5.95 8.84 -4.62
C PRO A 84 5.77 10.34 -4.50
N CYS A 85 5.96 11.04 -5.63
CA CYS A 85 5.55 12.44 -5.74
C CYS A 85 4.03 12.54 -5.72
N ARG A 86 3.50 13.75 -5.45
CA ARG A 86 2.04 14.00 -5.49
C ARG A 86 1.43 13.62 -6.84
N SER A 87 2.12 13.91 -7.94
CA SER A 87 1.70 13.52 -9.29
C SER A 87 1.64 12.00 -9.45
N THR A 88 2.64 11.27 -8.94
CA THR A 88 2.65 9.80 -8.96
C THR A 88 1.46 9.21 -8.20
N LEU A 89 1.14 9.75 -7.01
CA LEU A 89 -0.04 9.33 -6.26
C LEU A 89 -1.35 9.63 -7.01
N SER A 90 -1.44 10.84 -7.58
CA SER A 90 -2.58 11.23 -8.41
C SER A 90 -2.77 10.30 -9.61
N ASP A 91 -1.69 9.97 -10.32
CA ASP A 91 -1.75 9.11 -11.50
C ASP A 91 -2.09 7.68 -11.13
N ALA A 92 -1.55 7.17 -10.01
CA ALA A 92 -1.90 5.86 -9.48
C ALA A 92 -3.39 5.77 -9.12
N ASN A 93 -3.93 6.77 -8.43
CA ASN A 93 -5.37 6.84 -8.11
C ASN A 93 -6.27 6.88 -9.35
N LYS A 94 -5.81 7.44 -10.46
CA LYS A 94 -6.56 7.47 -11.72
C LYS A 94 -6.50 6.15 -12.49
N ARG A 95 -5.40 5.43 -12.37
CA ARG A 95 -5.11 4.21 -13.15
C ARG A 95 -5.63 2.94 -12.49
N ARG A 96 -5.64 2.89 -11.17
CA ARG A 96 -6.03 1.72 -10.40
C ARG A 96 -7.35 2.00 -9.71
N ASP A 97 -8.38 1.30 -10.14
CA ASP A 97 -9.67 1.33 -9.45
C ASP A 97 -9.51 0.81 -8.03
N SER A 98 -10.25 1.38 -7.08
CA SER A 98 -10.36 0.87 -5.72
C SER A 98 -10.78 -0.60 -5.68
N ASP A 99 -11.52 -1.07 -6.68
CA ASP A 99 -12.00 -2.45 -6.77
C ASP A 99 -10.86 -3.48 -6.85
N ILE A 100 -9.66 -3.10 -7.30
CA ILE A 100 -8.47 -3.97 -7.27
C ILE A 100 -8.09 -4.37 -5.84
N PHE A 101 -8.34 -3.48 -4.88
CA PHE A 101 -8.00 -3.69 -3.47
C PHE A 101 -9.17 -4.25 -2.65
N ARG A 102 -10.33 -4.40 -3.29
CA ARG A 102 -11.60 -4.74 -2.66
C ARG A 102 -11.68 -6.21 -2.24
N PHE A 103 -11.03 -7.10 -2.98
CA PHE A 103 -11.09 -8.55 -2.77
C PHE A 103 -10.59 -8.95 -1.37
N ASP A 104 -9.55 -8.28 -0.87
CA ASP A 104 -8.94 -8.57 0.43
C ASP A 104 -9.58 -7.79 1.60
N LEU A 105 -10.30 -6.69 1.33
CA LEU A 105 -10.87 -5.83 2.37
C LEU A 105 -12.19 -6.35 2.95
N TYR A 106 -12.97 -7.15 2.20
CA TYR A 106 -14.25 -7.69 2.68
C TYR A 106 -14.12 -8.89 3.62
N GLU A 107 -13.00 -9.62 3.61
CA GLU A 107 -12.76 -10.67 4.61
C GLU A 107 -12.36 -10.12 5.99
N LEU A 108 -12.03 -8.82 6.06
CA LEU A 108 -11.54 -8.17 7.27
C LEU A 108 -12.65 -7.48 8.10
N ILE A 109 -13.89 -7.48 7.61
CA ILE A 109 -15.11 -6.93 8.25
C ILE A 109 -16.08 -8.09 8.52
#